data_AF-A0A941E9J3-F1
#
_entry.id   AF-A0A941E9J3-F1
#
_cell.length_a   1.000
_cell.length_b   1.000
_cell.length_c   1.000
_cell.angle_alpha   90.00
_cell.angle_beta   90.00
_cell.angle_gamma   90.00
#
_symmetry.space_group_name_H-M   'P 1'
#
loop_
_entity.id
_entity.type
_entity.pdbx_description
1 polymer ?
#
loop_
_entity_poly.entity_id
_entity_poly.type
_entity_poly.pdbx_seq_one_letter_code
_entity_poly.pdbx_strand_id
1 'polypeptide(L)'
;MFKHDTGSSPTCTGSCASIWPPDDTTGTPQGTGVSSSMLGTTASTTAHATQVTFDGHPLYYYSGDSKAGQVNGQGVQGIWFAVSPSGSAITTTPAPSTSSTGNGGYGY
;
A
#
# COMPACT_ATOMS: atom_id res chain seq x y z
N MET A 1 -1.77 3.66 1.22
CA MET A 1 -2.79 4.44 1.94
C MET A 1 -2.52 5.91 1.77
N PHE A 2 -3.54 6.64 1.34
CA PHE A 2 -3.50 8.09 1.20
C PHE A 2 -4.38 8.73 2.28
N LYS A 3 -3.81 9.64 3.07
CA LYS A 3 -4.50 10.24 4.22
C LYS A 3 -5.70 11.12 3.83
N HIS A 4 -5.75 11.60 2.59
CA HIS A 4 -6.88 12.41 2.11
C HIS A 4 -8.07 11.58 1.64
N ASP A 5 -7.90 10.27 1.46
CA ASP A 5 -9.03 9.39 1.17
C ASP A 5 -9.89 9.20 2.43
N THR A 6 -11.21 9.15 2.21
CA THR A 6 -12.19 8.89 3.26
C THR A 6 -12.86 7.55 3.01
N GLY A 7 -12.52 6.54 3.82
CA GLY A 7 -12.94 5.16 3.58
C GLY A 7 -12.52 4.70 2.19
N SER A 8 -13.44 4.07 1.46
CA SER A 8 -13.19 3.52 0.12
C SER A 8 -13.28 4.57 -1.00
N SER A 9 -13.33 5.86 -0.70
CA SER A 9 -13.45 6.92 -1.70
C SER A 9 -12.09 7.47 -2.08
N PRO A 10 -11.56 7.15 -3.28
CA PRO A 10 -10.30 7.68 -3.76
C PRO A 10 -10.43 9.17 -4.13
N THR A 11 -9.43 9.96 -3.75
CA THR A 11 -9.39 11.43 -3.96
C THR A 11 -8.18 11.88 -4.79
N CYS A 12 -7.18 11.00 -4.95
CA CYS A 12 -5.97 11.28 -5.71
C CYS A 12 -6.25 11.31 -7.23
N THR A 13 -6.22 12.50 -7.84
CA THR A 13 -6.49 12.71 -9.27
C THR A 13 -5.41 13.57 -9.94
N GLY A 14 -5.40 13.63 -11.28
CA GLY A 14 -4.48 14.49 -12.03
C GLY A 14 -3.00 14.18 -11.74
N SER A 15 -2.23 15.19 -11.35
CA SER A 15 -0.80 15.04 -11.03
C SER A 15 -0.56 14.10 -9.84
N CYS A 16 -1.48 14.04 -8.88
CA CYS A 16 -1.42 13.07 -7.80
C CYS A 16 -1.42 11.66 -8.37
N ALA A 17 -2.37 11.34 -9.26
CA ALA A 17 -2.48 10.02 -9.88
C ALA A 17 -1.33 9.70 -10.85
N SER A 18 -0.58 10.71 -11.33
CA SER A 18 0.65 10.47 -12.11
C SER A 18 1.82 9.99 -11.24
N ILE A 19 1.88 10.44 -9.99
CA ILE A 19 2.90 10.02 -9.02
C ILE A 19 2.44 8.76 -8.27
N TRP A 20 1.13 8.67 -8.05
CA TRP A 20 0.44 7.61 -7.32
C TRP A 20 -0.65 6.99 -8.17
N PRO A 21 -0.30 6.18 -9.19
CA PRO A 21 -1.31 5.53 -10.03
C PRO A 21 -2.25 4.66 -9.20
N PRO A 22 -3.58 4.72 -9.42
CA PRO A 22 -4.53 3.77 -8.85
C PRO A 22 -4.15 2.33 -9.19
N ASP A 23 -4.32 1.42 -8.23
CA ASP A 23 -4.23 -0.02 -8.47
C ASP A 23 -5.54 -0.51 -9.08
N ASP A 24 -5.68 -0.31 -10.39
CA ASP A 24 -6.89 -0.66 -11.14
C ASP A 24 -6.94 -2.15 -11.50
N THR A 25 -8.13 -2.75 -11.43
CA THR A 25 -8.41 -4.14 -11.77
C THR A 25 -9.67 -4.27 -12.63
N THR A 26 -9.75 -5.35 -13.42
CA THR A 26 -10.94 -5.74 -14.19
C THR A 26 -11.65 -6.97 -13.61
N GLY A 27 -11.09 -7.56 -12.54
CA GLY A 27 -11.61 -8.78 -11.92
C GLY A 27 -11.58 -8.72 -10.39
N THR A 28 -12.00 -9.83 -9.77
CA THR A 28 -11.98 -9.94 -8.30
C THR A 28 -10.54 -9.89 -7.79
N PRO A 29 -10.19 -8.92 -6.92
CA PRO A 29 -8.84 -8.82 -6.38
C PRO A 29 -8.49 -10.04 -5.53
N GLN A 30 -7.24 -10.49 -5.63
CA GLN A 30 -6.69 -11.61 -4.88
C GLN A 30 -5.33 -11.21 -4.31
N GLY A 31 -4.97 -11.74 -3.15
CA GLY A 31 -3.71 -11.46 -2.50
C GLY A 31 -3.21 -12.69 -1.74
N THR A 32 -1.89 -12.90 -1.73
CA THR A 32 -1.25 -13.94 -0.94
C THR A 32 -0.94 -13.43 0.46
N GLY A 33 -1.20 -14.24 1.48
CA GLY A 33 -0.91 -13.88 2.87
C GLY A 33 -1.87 -12.85 3.50
N VAL A 34 -3.00 -12.57 2.85
CA VAL A 34 -4.07 -11.68 3.35
C VAL A 34 -5.42 -12.38 3.26
N SER A 35 -6.37 -11.99 4.12
CA SER A 35 -7.74 -12.48 4.04
C SER A 35 -8.44 -11.89 2.81
N SER A 36 -9.15 -12.71 2.05
CA SER A 36 -9.98 -12.23 0.92
C SER A 36 -11.06 -11.25 1.36
N SER A 37 -11.53 -11.33 2.61
CA SER A 37 -12.50 -10.39 3.18
C SER A 37 -11.97 -8.96 3.33
N MET A 38 -10.65 -8.77 3.31
CA MET A 38 -10.02 -7.45 3.36
C MET A 38 -9.89 -6.85 1.97
N LEU A 39 -9.99 -7.65 0.91
CA LEU A 39 -9.90 -7.15 -0.45
C LEU A 39 -11.29 -6.76 -0.95
N GLY A 40 -11.38 -5.56 -1.50
CA GLY A 40 -12.59 -5.05 -2.11
C GLY A 40 -12.26 -4.24 -3.35
N THR A 41 -13.27 -3.57 -3.87
CA THR A 41 -13.13 -2.64 -4.98
C THR A 41 -13.93 -1.38 -4.74
N THR A 42 -13.55 -0.32 -5.45
CA THR A 42 -14.26 0.96 -5.49
C THR A 42 -14.21 1.55 -6.90
N ALA A 43 -15.03 2.56 -7.17
CA ALA A 43 -14.93 3.30 -8.42
C ALA A 43 -13.57 4.01 -8.47
N SER A 44 -12.81 3.77 -9.53
CA SER A 44 -11.52 4.43 -9.71
C SER A 44 -11.70 5.90 -10.04
N THR A 45 -10.71 6.71 -9.68
CA THR A 45 -10.60 8.09 -10.15
C THR A 45 -10.23 8.19 -11.64
N THR A 46 -9.78 7.09 -12.23
CA THR A 46 -9.54 6.97 -13.67
C THR A 46 -10.84 6.56 -14.36
N ALA A 47 -11.18 7.21 -15.48
CA ALA A 47 -12.45 7.00 -16.17
C ALA A 47 -12.66 5.52 -16.54
N HIS A 48 -13.83 4.98 -16.19
CA HIS A 48 -14.29 3.61 -16.47
C HIS A 48 -13.44 2.49 -15.86
N ALA A 49 -12.62 2.78 -14.85
CA ALA A 49 -11.84 1.78 -14.14
C ALA A 49 -12.43 1.44 -12.76
N THR A 50 -12.03 0.28 -12.24
CA THR A 50 -12.33 -0.19 -10.88
C THR A 50 -11.02 -0.29 -10.14
N GLN A 51 -10.92 0.32 -8.96
CA GLN A 51 -9.71 0.33 -8.15
C GLN A 51 -9.82 -0.69 -7.01
N VAL A 52 -8.72 -1.36 -6.69
CA VAL A 52 -8.64 -2.28 -5.55
C VAL A 52 -8.65 -1.49 -4.24
N THR A 53 -9.39 -2.00 -3.26
CA THR A 53 -9.31 -1.55 -1.87
C THR A 53 -8.77 -2.67 -0.97
N PHE A 54 -8.04 -2.28 0.07
CA PHE A 54 -7.61 -3.16 1.15
C PHE A 54 -8.08 -2.60 2.48
N ASP A 55 -8.86 -3.40 3.21
CA ASP A 55 -9.52 -3.02 4.46
C ASP A 55 -10.31 -1.70 4.31
N GLY A 56 -10.96 -1.52 3.16
CA GLY A 56 -11.71 -0.30 2.85
C GLY A 56 -10.86 0.91 2.45
N HIS A 57 -9.56 0.75 2.16
CA HIS A 57 -8.69 1.84 1.70
C HIS A 57 -8.28 1.64 0.23
N PRO A 58 -8.42 2.65 -0.64
CA PRO A 58 -7.95 2.58 -2.02
C PRO A 58 -6.43 2.33 -2.09
N LEU A 59 -6.02 1.41 -2.96
CA LEU A 59 -4.63 1.06 -3.18
C LEU A 59 -4.04 1.85 -4.35
N TYR A 60 -2.79 2.28 -4.17
CA TYR A 60 -2.03 3.03 -5.15
C TYR A 60 -0.62 2.48 -5.26
N TYR A 61 -0.07 2.49 -6.46
CA TYR A 61 1.36 2.29 -6.69
C TYR A 61 2.12 3.60 -6.49
N TYR A 62 3.38 3.52 -6.10
CA TYR A 62 4.28 4.67 -6.16
C TYR A 62 5.10 4.59 -7.45
N SER A 63 5.06 5.63 -8.28
CA SER A 63 5.81 5.63 -9.55
C SER A 63 7.34 5.63 -9.36
N GLY A 64 7.84 5.96 -8.17
CA GLY A 64 9.25 5.84 -7.81
C GLY A 64 9.69 4.45 -7.34
N ASP A 65 8.78 3.48 -7.24
CA ASP A 65 9.11 2.08 -7.00
C ASP A 65 9.30 1.36 -8.34
N SER A 66 10.48 0.79 -8.56
CA SER A 66 10.88 0.11 -9.79
C SER A 66 10.97 -1.41 -9.68
N LYS A 67 10.89 -1.95 -8.45
CA LYS A 67 10.87 -3.38 -8.18
C LYS A 67 10.02 -3.72 -6.96
N ALA A 68 9.50 -4.94 -6.94
CA ALA A 68 8.77 -5.48 -5.79
C ALA A 68 9.60 -5.37 -4.50
N GLY A 69 8.92 -5.04 -3.40
CA GLY A 69 9.54 -4.85 -2.08
C GLY A 69 10.15 -3.46 -1.86
N GLN A 70 10.15 -2.58 -2.85
CA GLN A 70 10.42 -1.17 -2.60
C GLN A 70 9.20 -0.49 -1.98
N VAL A 71 9.49 0.45 -1.10
CA VAL A 71 8.52 1.28 -0.39
C VAL A 71 9.02 2.73 -0.37
N ASN A 72 9.59 3.21 -1.47
CA ASN A 72 10.21 4.56 -1.53
C ASN A 72 9.16 5.67 -1.33
N GLY A 73 7.89 5.36 -1.61
CA GLY A 73 6.77 6.26 -1.38
C GLY A 73 6.36 6.40 0.09
N GLN A 74 6.90 5.56 0.98
CA GLN A 74 6.56 5.57 2.40
C GLN A 74 6.87 6.93 3.03
N GLY A 75 5.85 7.52 3.67
CA GLY A 75 5.97 8.80 4.38
C GLY A 75 6.09 10.01 3.48
N VAL A 76 5.93 9.89 2.15
CA VAL A 76 5.99 11.04 1.23
C VAL A 76 4.95 12.09 1.67
N GLN A 77 5.44 13.29 1.92
CA GLN A 77 4.68 14.44 2.44
C GLN A 77 3.93 14.17 3.76
N GLY A 78 4.22 13.08 4.47
CA GLY A 78 3.51 12.68 5.69
C GLY A 78 2.05 12.27 5.47
N ILE A 79 1.64 12.01 4.22
CA ILE A 79 0.26 11.66 3.84
C ILE A 79 0.16 10.35 3.05
N TRP A 80 1.29 9.78 2.63
CA TRP A 80 1.38 8.51 1.93
C TRP A 80 2.03 7.45 2.79
N PHE A 81 1.36 6.33 2.96
CA PHE A 81 1.84 5.23 3.82
C PHE A 81 1.59 3.87 3.18
N ALA A 82 2.52 2.94 3.36
CA ALA A 82 2.30 1.52 3.10
C ALA A 82 1.18 0.99 4.01
N VAL A 83 0.40 0.06 3.47
CA VAL A 83 -0.67 -0.63 4.20
C VAL A 83 -0.06 -1.88 4.82
N SER A 84 -0.23 -2.05 6.13
CA SER A 84 0.17 -3.26 6.83
C SER A 84 -0.74 -4.43 6.48
N PRO A 85 -0.31 -5.69 6.72
CA PRO A 85 -1.18 -6.85 6.52
C PRO A 85 -2.50 -6.80 7.34
N SER A 86 -2.55 -5.99 8.41
CA SER A 86 -3.75 -5.76 9.22
C SER A 86 -4.61 -4.59 8.74
N GLY A 87 -4.34 -4.01 7.56
CA GLY A 87 -5.16 -2.93 6.97
C GLY A 87 -4.80 -1.52 7.43
N SER A 88 -3.97 -1.39 8.47
CA SER A 88 -3.58 -0.10 9.03
C SER A 88 -2.40 0.52 8.29
N ALA A 89 -2.32 1.86 8.24
CA ALA A 89 -1.11 2.54 7.79
C ALA A 89 0.09 2.19 8.69
N ILE A 90 1.21 1.87 8.05
CA ILE A 90 2.51 1.79 8.72
C ILE A 90 2.98 3.23 8.94
N THR A 91 2.74 3.78 10.13
CA THR A 91 3.15 5.15 10.51
C THR A 91 4.42 5.17 11.36
N THR A 92 4.82 4.02 11.89
CA THR A 92 6.13 3.82 12.51
C THR A 92 7.17 3.61 11.43
N THR A 93 8.26 4.39 11.46
CA THR A 93 9.47 4.08 10.68
C THR A 93 9.90 2.66 11.04
N PRO A 94 10.03 1.72 10.08
CA PRO A 94 10.65 0.45 10.38
C PRO A 94 12.05 0.75 10.94
N ALA A 95 12.38 0.22 12.12
CA ALA A 95 13.78 0.11 12.49
C ALA A 95 14.51 -0.56 11.31
N PRO A 96 15.71 -0.10 10.90
CA PRO A 96 16.41 -0.72 9.79
C PRO A 96 16.49 -2.22 10.08
N SER A 97 16.01 -3.04 9.15
CA SER A 97 16.04 -4.48 9.24
C SER A 97 17.50 -4.93 9.27
N THR A 98 18.13 -4.97 10.44
CA THR A 98 19.27 -5.85 10.65
C THR A 98 18.74 -7.26 10.44
N SER A 99 19.10 -7.83 9.30
CA SER A 99 19.03 -9.25 9.01
C SER A 99 19.55 -10.02 10.21
N SER A 100 18.64 -10.58 11.01
CA SER A 100 18.98 -11.56 12.03
C SER A 100 19.32 -12.87 11.33
N THR A 101 20.57 -12.99 10.89
CA THR A 101 21.19 -14.31 10.69
C THR A 101 21.63 -14.79 12.06
N GLY A 102 20.78 -15.57 12.73
CA GLY A 102 21.17 -16.26 13.94
C GLY A 102 22.21 -17.34 13.65
N ASN A 103 23.30 -17.39 14.43
CA ASN A 103 23.97 -18.64 14.77
C ASN A 103 24.88 -18.48 16.01
N GLY A 104 24.61 -19.28 17.05
CA GLY A 104 25.64 -19.89 17.92
C GLY A 104 26.23 -19.09 19.10
N GLY A 105 25.92 -19.55 20.32
CA GLY A 105 26.95 -20.14 21.20
C GLY A 105 27.79 -19.26 22.15
N TYR A 106 27.60 -19.53 23.46
CA TYR A 106 28.54 -19.59 24.61
C TYR A 106 29.52 -18.46 24.99
N GLY A 107 29.51 -18.13 26.30
CA GLY A 107 30.65 -17.80 27.18
C GLY A 107 31.37 -16.46 26.92
N TYR A 108 31.75 -15.66 27.91
CA TYR A 108 32.10 -15.81 29.33
C TYR A 108 31.80 -14.49 30.06
#